data_AF-A0A6D2L727-F1
#
_entry.id   AF-A0A6D2L727-F1
#
_cell.length_a   1.000
_cell.length_b   1.000
_cell.length_c   1.000
_cell.angle_alpha   90.00
_cell.angle_beta   90.00
_cell.angle_gamma   90.00
#
_symmetry.space_group_name_H-M   'P 1'
#
loop_
_entity.id
_entity.type
_entity.pdbx_description
1 polymer ?
#
loop_
_entity_poly.entity_id
_entity_poly.type
_entity_poly.pdbx_seq_one_letter_code
_entity_poly.pdbx_strand_id
1 'polypeptide(L)'
;MNVKDNNLLDLTELLIDVVSMEDDFVHELAKEKLAEYEETNLDDYLSTLVKEFRDEKKGDGIRVSAAQQLSKTLSRVWSSLEEGAKTSIGEALLETALLSPQPCW
;
A
#
# COMPACT_ATOMS: atom_id res chain seq x y z
N MET A 1 -27.26 -7.78 -13.60
CA MET A 1 -26.30 -8.33 -12.62
C MET A 1 -24.94 -8.36 -13.29
N ASN A 2 -24.09 -7.39 -12.98
CA ASN A 2 -22.76 -7.26 -13.59
C ASN A 2 -21.80 -8.12 -12.77
N VAL A 3 -21.33 -9.22 -13.34
CA VAL A 3 -20.39 -10.14 -12.71
C VAL A 3 -18.97 -9.56 -12.86
N LYS A 4 -18.72 -8.44 -12.17
CA LYS A 4 -17.37 -7.85 -12.05
C LYS A 4 -16.90 -7.70 -10.60
N ASP A 5 -17.74 -8.04 -9.63
CA ASP A 5 -17.50 -7.78 -8.20
C ASP A 5 -17.05 -9.03 -7.41
N ASN A 6 -16.28 -9.95 -8.00
CA ASN A 6 -16.13 -11.29 -7.42
C ASN A 6 -14.70 -11.87 -7.32
N ASN A 7 -13.62 -11.09 -7.43
CA ASN A 7 -12.28 -11.66 -7.17
C ASN A 7 -11.15 -10.64 -6.91
N LEU A 8 -11.47 -9.48 -6.35
CA LEU A 8 -10.47 -8.59 -5.81
C LEU A 8 -10.72 -8.53 -4.31
N LEU A 9 -10.03 -9.37 -3.54
CA LEU A 9 -9.84 -9.09 -2.12
C LEU A 9 -9.37 -7.63 -2.04
N ASP A 10 -10.08 -6.79 -1.29
CA ASP A 10 -9.75 -5.37 -1.17
C ASP A 10 -8.31 -5.31 -0.64
N LEU A 11 -7.43 -4.55 -1.30
CA LEU A 11 -6.05 -4.37 -0.85
C LEU A 11 -6.02 -3.93 0.62
N THR A 12 -7.04 -3.17 1.03
CA THR A 12 -7.26 -2.77 2.42
C THR A 12 -7.43 -3.97 3.36
N GLU A 13 -8.23 -4.96 2.97
CA GLU A 13 -8.45 -6.19 3.76
C GLU A 13 -7.16 -7.00 3.84
N LEU A 14 -6.42 -7.13 2.74
CA LEU A 14 -5.11 -7.77 2.74
C LEU A 14 -4.11 -7.06 3.68
N LEU A 15 -4.11 -5.73 3.69
CA LEU A 15 -3.27 -4.95 4.60
C LEU A 15 -3.69 -5.13 6.08
N ILE A 16 -4.99 -5.28 6.35
CA ILE A 16 -5.51 -5.58 7.70
C ILE A 16 -5.06 -6.97 8.14
N ASP A 17 -5.18 -7.97 7.27
CA ASP A 17 -4.80 -9.35 7.55
C ASP A 17 -3.30 -9.48 7.82
N VAL A 18 -2.46 -8.71 7.10
CA VAL A 18 -1.02 -8.60 7.36
C VAL A 18 -0.72 -7.96 8.73
N VAL A 19 -1.58 -7.06 9.19
CA VAL A 19 -1.41 -6.37 10.48
C VAL A 19 -1.95 -7.20 11.65
N SER A 20 -3.02 -7.96 11.43
CA SER A 20 -3.74 -8.69 12.48
C SER A 20 -2.83 -9.67 13.22
N MET A 21 -1.92 -10.38 12.53
CA MET A 21 -0.99 -11.39 13.08
C MET A 21 -1.66 -12.45 14.00
N GLU A 22 -2.99 -12.50 14.08
CA GLU A 22 -3.75 -13.44 14.92
C GLU A 22 -3.70 -14.87 14.37
N ASP A 23 -3.48 -15.01 13.06
CA ASP A 23 -3.36 -16.27 12.35
C ASP A 23 -2.21 -16.22 11.34
N ASP A 24 -1.17 -17.04 11.58
CA ASP A 24 0.02 -17.14 10.73
C ASP A 24 -0.32 -17.58 9.29
N PHE A 25 -1.36 -18.41 9.11
CA PHE A 25 -1.79 -18.85 7.79
C PHE A 25 -2.45 -17.71 7.01
N VAL A 26 -3.32 -16.92 7.68
CA VAL A 26 -3.97 -15.75 7.06
C VAL A 26 -2.93 -14.68 6.74
N HIS A 27 -1.96 -14.46 7.62
CA HIS A 27 -0.86 -13.52 7.40
C HIS A 27 0.00 -13.86 6.18
N GLU A 28 0.42 -15.12 6.05
CA GLU A 28 1.22 -15.55 4.90
C GLU A 28 0.41 -15.57 3.60
N LEU A 29 -0.86 -16.00 3.65
CA LEU A 29 -1.75 -15.95 2.49
C LEU A 29 -1.98 -14.51 2.01
N ALA A 30 -2.14 -13.55 2.93
CA ALA A 30 -2.31 -12.15 2.59
C ALA A 30 -1.06 -11.57 1.90
N LYS A 31 0.14 -11.94 2.36
CA LYS A 31 1.40 -11.56 1.68
C LYS A 31 1.51 -12.14 0.28
N GLU A 32 1.14 -13.41 0.10
CA GLU A 32 1.16 -14.05 -1.21
C GLU A 32 0.20 -13.35 -2.18
N LYS A 33 -1.00 -13.02 -1.71
CA LYS A 33 -2.00 -12.28 -2.48
C LYS A 33 -1.57 -10.86 -2.83
N LEU A 34 -0.89 -10.15 -1.91
CA LEU A 34 -0.30 -8.84 -2.20
C LEU A 34 0.79 -8.93 -3.27
N ALA A 35 1.62 -9.97 -3.24
CA ALA A 35 2.64 -10.19 -4.26
C ALA A 35 2.02 -10.50 -5.63
N GLU A 36 0.99 -11.35 -5.68
CA GLU A 36 0.23 -11.63 -6.91
C GLU A 36 -0.41 -10.35 -7.47
N TYR A 37 -0.93 -9.48 -6.60
CA TYR A 37 -1.51 -8.20 -6.99
C TYR A 37 -0.48 -7.22 -7.56
N GLU A 38 0.69 -7.11 -6.91
CA GLU A 38 1.82 -6.31 -7.37
C GLU A 38 2.27 -6.73 -8.77
N GLU A 39 2.37 -8.04 -9.04
CA GLU A 39 2.79 -8.57 -10.33
C GLU A 39 1.74 -8.36 -11.44
N THR A 40 0.46 -8.44 -11.08
CA THR A 40 -0.64 -8.36 -12.06
C THR A 40 -0.99 -6.92 -12.43
N ASN A 41 -0.91 -5.99 -11.47
CA ASN A 41 -1.34 -4.60 -11.67
C ASN A 41 -0.54 -3.61 -10.80
N LEU A 42 0.73 -3.42 -11.15
CA LEU A 42 1.69 -2.60 -10.40
C LEU A 42 1.21 -1.15 -10.18
N ASP A 43 0.63 -0.51 -11.20
CA ASP A 43 0.20 0.89 -11.12
C ASP A 43 -0.97 1.06 -10.14
N ASP A 44 -1.95 0.17 -10.20
CA ASP A 44 -3.11 0.19 -9.30
C ASP A 44 -2.71 -0.19 -7.87
N TYR A 45 -1.77 -1.14 -7.72
CA TYR A 45 -1.17 -1.49 -6.44
C TYR A 45 -0.48 -0.30 -5.78
N LEU A 46 0.40 0.40 -6.52
CA LEU A 46 1.09 1.59 -6.02
C LEU A 46 0.13 2.72 -5.67
N SER A 47 -0.86 2.99 -6.53
CA SER A 47 -1.89 4.01 -6.29
C SER A 47 -2.68 3.71 -5.02
N THR A 48 -3.06 2.45 -4.81
CA THR A 48 -3.83 2.04 -3.63
C THR A 48 -3.00 2.09 -2.36
N LEU A 49 -1.73 1.65 -2.39
CA LEU A 49 -0.82 1.79 -1.25
C LEU A 49 -0.62 3.26 -0.84
N VAL A 50 -0.47 4.16 -1.81
CA VAL A 50 -0.36 5.61 -1.57
C VAL A 50 -1.63 6.14 -0.91
N LYS A 51 -2.81 5.72 -1.39
CA LYS A 51 -4.10 6.11 -0.82
C LYS A 51 -4.24 5.65 0.62
N GLU A 52 -3.97 4.37 0.91
CA GLU A 52 -4.09 3.79 2.25
C GLU A 52 -3.06 4.39 3.23
N PHE A 53 -1.87 4.71 2.76
CA PHE A 53 -0.86 5.42 3.56
C PHE A 53 -1.29 6.84 3.94
N ARG A 54 -1.87 7.58 2.99
CA ARG A 54 -2.29 8.98 3.15
C ARG A 54 -3.60 9.13 3.94
N ASP A 55 -4.45 8.12 3.94
CA ASP A 55 -5.75 8.20 4.61
C ASP A 55 -5.61 8.25 6.14
N GLU A 56 -5.70 9.45 6.70
CA GLU A 56 -5.64 9.72 8.14
C GLU A 56 -6.75 9.02 8.94
N LYS A 57 -7.81 8.54 8.28
CA LYS A 57 -8.89 7.79 8.93
C LYS A 57 -8.54 6.32 9.12
N LYS A 58 -7.49 5.82 8.46
CA LYS A 58 -7.01 4.45 8.63
C LYS A 58 -6.17 4.35 9.89
N GLY A 59 -6.26 3.20 10.57
CA GLY A 59 -5.44 2.94 11.75
C GLY A 59 -3.94 2.94 11.41
N ASP A 60 -3.11 3.33 12.38
CA ASP A 60 -1.65 3.44 12.19
C ASP A 60 -1.02 2.13 11.66
N GLY A 61 -1.54 0.97 12.06
CA GLY A 61 -1.09 -0.32 11.55
C GLY A 61 -1.27 -0.48 10.04
N ILE A 62 -2.42 -0.09 9.49
CA ILE A 62 -2.71 -0.15 8.04
C ILE A 62 -1.80 0.83 7.30
N ARG A 63 -1.67 2.05 7.81
CA ARG A 63 -0.83 3.10 7.20
C ARG A 63 0.65 2.69 7.18
N VAL A 64 1.14 2.09 8.26
CA VAL A 64 2.51 1.57 8.35
C VAL A 64 2.71 0.37 7.43
N SER A 65 1.76 -0.56 7.38
CA SER A 65 1.80 -1.72 6.45
C SER A 65 1.83 -1.26 4.99
N ALA A 66 0.98 -0.29 4.63
CA ALA A 66 0.97 0.32 3.30
C ALA A 66 2.31 1.00 2.98
N ALA A 67 2.88 1.75 3.93
CA ALA A 67 4.19 2.40 3.75
C ALA A 67 5.33 1.39 3.58
N GLN A 68 5.32 0.28 4.32
CA GLN A 68 6.32 -0.79 4.21
C GLN A 68 6.28 -1.47 2.85
N GLN A 69 5.07 -1.81 2.38
CA GLN A 69 4.89 -2.41 1.06
C GLN A 69 5.27 -1.43 -0.05
N LEU A 70 4.87 -0.15 0.09
CA LEU A 70 5.23 0.91 -0.86
C LEU A 70 6.76 1.06 -0.95
N SER A 71 7.45 1.14 0.19
CA SER A 71 8.92 1.22 0.23
C SER A 71 9.58 0.02 -0.43
N LYS A 72 9.10 -1.20 -0.13
CA LYS A 72 9.61 -2.45 -0.70
C LYS A 72 9.45 -2.48 -2.22
N THR A 73 8.29 -2.11 -2.73
CA THR A 73 8.03 -2.10 -4.18
C THR A 73 8.85 -1.02 -4.87
N LEU A 74 8.86 0.22 -4.37
CA LEU A 74 9.62 1.31 -4.97
C LEU A 74 11.12 1.00 -5.02
N SER A 75 11.68 0.33 -4.01
CA SER A 75 13.10 -0.09 -4.05
C SER A 75 13.46 -0.95 -5.27
N ARG A 76 12.48 -1.66 -5.84
CA ARG A 76 12.65 -2.53 -7.01
C ARG A 76 12.28 -1.82 -8.32
N VAL A 77 11.18 -1.07 -8.34
CA VAL A 77 10.58 -0.57 -9.58
C VAL A 77 10.79 0.92 -9.83
N TRP A 78 11.36 1.68 -8.88
CA TRP A 78 11.46 3.14 -9.00
C TRP A 78 12.12 3.61 -10.30
N SER A 79 13.20 2.95 -10.72
CA SER A 79 13.90 3.33 -11.96
C SER A 79 13.07 3.14 -13.23
N SER A 80 12.12 2.19 -13.22
CA SER A 80 11.24 1.89 -14.35
C SER A 80 9.92 2.64 -14.32
N LEU A 81 9.58 3.32 -13.22
CA LEU A 81 8.35 4.12 -13.14
C LEU A 81 8.39 5.34 -14.05
N GLU A 82 7.23 5.66 -14.63
CA GLU A 82 7.02 6.91 -15.35
C GLU A 82 7.15 8.11 -14.40
N GLU A 83 7.58 9.26 -14.95
CA GLU A 83 7.81 10.46 -14.15
C GLU A 83 6.55 10.97 -13.42
N GLY A 84 5.38 10.77 -14.04
CA GLY A 84 4.09 11.11 -13.42
C GLY A 84 3.78 10.27 -12.18
N ALA A 85 4.09 8.97 -12.21
CA ALA A 85 3.92 8.07 -11.06
C ALA A 85 4.89 8.45 -9.94
N LYS A 86 6.16 8.72 -10.27
CA LYS A 86 7.16 9.19 -9.29
C LYS A 86 6.74 10.49 -8.60
N THR A 87 6.22 11.43 -9.38
CA THR A 87 5.75 12.73 -8.86
C THR A 87 4.58 12.54 -7.92
N SER A 88 3.56 11.77 -8.32
CA SER A 88 2.37 11.53 -7.50
C SER A 88 2.70 10.84 -6.17
N ILE A 89 3.59 9.83 -6.22
CA ILE A 89 4.08 9.13 -5.04
C ILE A 89 4.90 10.07 -4.15
N GLY A 90 5.79 10.87 -4.75
CA GLY A 90 6.62 11.84 -4.04
C GLY A 90 5.79 12.91 -3.33
N GLU A 91 4.75 13.44 -3.98
CA GLU A 91 3.81 14.40 -3.39
C GLU A 91 3.08 13.80 -2.21
N ALA A 92 2.55 12.59 -2.34
CA ALA A 92 1.85 11.93 -1.24
C ALA A 92 2.77 11.63 -0.04
N LEU A 93 4.03 11.24 -0.29
CA LEU A 93 5.03 11.06 0.76
C LEU A 93 5.36 12.37 1.46
N LEU A 94 5.52 13.45 0.68
CA LEU A 94 5.82 14.78 1.21
C LEU A 94 4.67 15.34 2.06
N GLU A 95 3.43 15.23 1.59
CA GLU A 95 2.24 15.65 2.33
C GLU A 95 2.15 14.94 3.69
N THR A 96 2.30 13.62 3.72
CA THR A 96 2.26 12.87 4.99
C THR A 96 3.44 13.23 5.91
N ALA A 97 4.62 13.50 5.35
CA ALA A 97 5.79 13.94 6.13
C ALA A 97 5.59 15.36 6.73
N LEU A 98 4.90 16.24 6.02
CA LEU A 98 4.57 17.60 6.51
C LEU A 98 3.48 17.58 7.58
N LEU A 99 2.57 16.60 7.52
CA LEU A 99 1.52 16.39 8.53
C LEU A 99 2.01 15.63 9.77
N SER A 100 3.13 14.93 9.65
CA SER A 100 3.80 14.30 10.79
C SER A 100 4.47 15.40 11.64
N PRO A 101 4.34 15.40 12.98
CA PRO A 101 5.00 16.38 13.82
C PRO A 101 6.50 16.31 13.58
N GLN A 102 7.04 17.38 12.99
CA GLN A 102 8.46 17.50 12.74
C GLN A 102 9.17 17.46 14.11
N PRO A 103 10.14 16.55 14.32
CA PRO A 103 10.92 16.56 15.55
C PRO A 103 11.69 17.88 15.61
N CYS A 104 11.31 18.75 16.53
CA CYS A 104 12.11 19.91 16.89
C CYS A 104 13.39 19.41 17.57
N TRP A 105 14.51 19.43 16.84
CA TRP A 105 15.86 19.32 17.40
C TRP A 105 16.35 20.70 17.81
#